data_AF-A0A3T0SMT1-F1
#
_entry.id   AF-A0A3T0SMT1-F1
#
_cell.length_a   1.000
_cell.length_b   1.000
_cell.length_c   1.000
_cell.angle_alpha   90.00
_cell.angle_beta   90.00
_cell.angle_gamma   90.00
#
_symmetry.space_group_name_H-M   'P 1'
#
loop_
_entity.id
_entity.type
_entity.pdbx_description
1 polymer ?
#
loop_
_entity_poly.entity_id
_entity_poly.type
_entity_poly.pdbx_seq_one_letter_code
_entity_poly.pdbx_strand_id
1 'polypeptide(L)'
;MVRDFLLGFGDGLEAAEGYRAVRGFLKSYAGNEATYNSYRTHVERLLLWSLLVAGKPIVELRRRDAEAFMEFCLNPPSDWIGPVVKSRFLRLGSRKKLDTDSYIINEQWRPFSHTVAKRERKIAREAVATLPSRPYRMSQGSVAQVFAVCGSFFQHAIDEGLTEVNPFRAVKQKSIYKQRNTLDVASRSLTQLQWSYVIETAEQMAVANPLHERTLFIVATLFSMYLRVSDLVGRDNWRPTMGDIRRDSMGNWWFHVVGKGNKAAKISIRDDYIQNYLVRYRRHLQLSSLPSAHEKTSLISTLKGRGGLSDRHIRLLLQEVFDSTLVRMAQEGWNNDEIDQLRSASLHWLRHTSATFDAPHRDMKDLQADLRHNSLSTTQNTYYNSLDEQRAHSVKGLKIKN
;
A
#
# COMPACT_ATOMS: atom_id res chain seq x y z
N MET A 1 -3.91 17.47 -27.60
CA MET A 1 -3.68 16.02 -27.37
C MET A 1 -4.93 15.26 -26.96
N VAL A 2 -5.40 15.35 -25.70
CA VAL A 2 -6.61 14.59 -25.29
C VAL A 2 -7.83 15.05 -26.07
N ARG A 3 -7.97 16.36 -26.26
CA ARG A 3 -9.02 16.93 -27.11
C ARG A 3 -8.96 16.35 -28.53
N ASP A 4 -7.79 16.40 -29.17
CA ASP A 4 -7.60 15.90 -30.54
C ASP A 4 -7.89 14.40 -30.66
N PHE A 5 -7.49 13.59 -29.65
CA PHE A 5 -7.85 12.18 -29.58
C PHE A 5 -9.36 11.97 -29.54
N LEU A 6 -10.08 12.76 -28.73
CA LEU A 6 -11.54 12.65 -28.62
C LEU A 6 -12.25 13.14 -29.89
N LEU A 7 -11.73 14.18 -30.55
CA LEU A 7 -12.24 14.69 -31.83
C LEU A 7 -11.99 13.73 -33.00
N GLY A 8 -11.11 12.75 -32.85
CA GLY A 8 -10.86 11.72 -33.86
C GLY A 8 -11.97 10.66 -33.95
N PHE A 9 -12.94 10.66 -33.03
CA PHE A 9 -14.08 9.74 -33.05
C PHE A 9 -15.29 10.40 -33.73
N GLY A 10 -16.13 9.60 -34.40
CA GLY A 10 -17.37 10.10 -34.98
C GLY A 10 -18.37 10.56 -33.92
N ASP A 11 -19.22 11.54 -34.26
CA ASP A 11 -20.14 12.20 -33.34
C ASP A 11 -21.05 11.23 -32.56
N GLY A 12 -21.47 10.12 -33.18
CA GLY A 12 -22.31 9.10 -32.55
C GLY A 12 -21.66 8.35 -31.38
N LEU A 13 -20.35 8.50 -31.13
CA LEU A 13 -19.68 7.93 -29.96
C LEU A 13 -19.69 8.86 -28.74
N GLU A 14 -20.05 10.13 -28.94
CA GLU A 14 -20.10 11.16 -27.89
C GLU A 14 -18.83 11.15 -27.01
N ALA A 15 -17.66 11.02 -27.64
CA ALA A 15 -16.41 10.75 -26.95
C ALA A 15 -16.04 11.89 -25.97
N ALA A 16 -16.33 13.14 -26.34
CA ALA A 16 -16.10 14.29 -25.49
C ALA A 16 -17.01 14.30 -24.26
N GLU A 17 -18.28 13.95 -24.43
CA GLU A 17 -19.32 13.86 -23.40
C GLU A 17 -18.98 12.74 -22.43
N GLY A 18 -18.63 11.55 -22.93
CA GLY A 18 -18.17 10.43 -22.12
C GLY A 18 -16.91 10.77 -21.30
N TYR A 19 -15.95 11.49 -21.89
CA TYR A 19 -14.78 11.98 -21.16
C TYR A 19 -15.15 13.00 -20.07
N ARG A 20 -16.10 13.91 -20.34
CA ARG A 20 -16.60 14.86 -19.33
C ARG A 20 -17.29 14.14 -18.18
N ALA A 21 -18.12 13.13 -18.45
CA ALA A 21 -18.77 12.31 -17.43
C ALA A 21 -17.73 11.64 -16.51
N VAL A 22 -16.70 11.03 -17.08
CA VAL A 22 -15.60 10.41 -16.31
C VAL A 22 -14.84 11.45 -15.48
N ARG A 23 -14.57 12.63 -16.03
CA ARG A 23 -13.92 13.72 -15.27
C ARG A 23 -14.78 14.25 -14.14
N GLY A 24 -16.08 14.39 -14.36
CA GLY A 24 -17.06 14.79 -13.33
C GLY A 24 -17.00 13.84 -12.15
N PHE A 25 -17.10 12.53 -12.42
CA PHE A 25 -16.97 11.48 -11.42
C PHE A 25 -15.66 11.56 -10.63
N LEU A 26 -14.52 11.71 -11.32
CA LEU A 26 -13.21 11.77 -10.67
C LEU A 26 -13.02 13.03 -9.82
N LYS A 27 -13.65 14.16 -10.20
CA LYS A 27 -13.58 15.41 -9.44
C LYS A 27 -14.12 15.25 -8.01
N SER A 28 -15.13 14.41 -7.81
CA SER A 28 -15.71 14.08 -6.50
C SER A 28 -14.70 13.44 -5.53
N TYR A 29 -13.56 12.95 -6.02
CA TYR A 29 -12.51 12.30 -5.22
C TYR A 29 -11.19 13.08 -5.17
N ALA A 30 -11.15 14.31 -5.70
CA ALA A 30 -9.92 15.11 -5.80
C ALA A 30 -9.22 15.35 -4.45
N GLY A 31 -9.97 15.37 -3.34
CA GLY A 31 -9.42 15.51 -1.98
C GLY A 31 -8.77 14.24 -1.40
N ASN A 32 -8.78 13.12 -2.11
CA ASN A 32 -8.17 11.86 -1.67
C ASN A 32 -7.40 11.22 -2.83
N GLU A 33 -6.12 11.58 -2.96
CA GLU A 33 -5.24 11.18 -4.06
C GLU A 33 -5.19 9.66 -4.28
N ALA A 34 -5.15 8.87 -3.20
CA ALA A 34 -5.11 7.41 -3.31
C ALA A 34 -6.38 6.83 -3.93
N THR A 35 -7.55 7.32 -3.49
CA THR A 35 -8.84 6.92 -4.06
C THR A 35 -8.99 7.43 -5.49
N TYR A 36 -8.65 8.69 -5.74
CA TYR A 36 -8.64 9.28 -7.08
C TYR A 36 -7.82 8.45 -8.07
N ASN A 37 -6.58 8.10 -7.71
CA ASN A 37 -5.69 7.34 -8.58
C ASN A 37 -6.23 5.93 -8.85
N SER A 38 -6.73 5.24 -7.82
CA SER A 38 -7.36 3.92 -7.99
C SER A 38 -8.58 3.99 -8.90
N TYR A 39 -9.45 5.01 -8.70
CA TYR A 39 -10.67 5.16 -9.46
C TYR A 39 -10.36 5.53 -10.91
N ARG A 40 -9.45 6.48 -11.11
CA ARG A 40 -8.95 6.89 -12.43
C ARG A 40 -8.46 5.69 -13.22
N THR A 41 -7.65 4.81 -12.63
CA THR A 41 -7.13 3.62 -13.32
C THR A 41 -8.25 2.74 -13.91
N HIS A 42 -9.32 2.48 -13.17
CA HIS A 42 -10.37 1.57 -13.62
C HIS A 42 -11.37 2.26 -14.56
N VAL A 43 -11.78 3.49 -14.27
CA VAL A 43 -12.72 4.21 -15.14
C VAL A 43 -12.08 4.65 -16.46
N GLU A 44 -10.77 4.95 -16.47
CA GLU A 44 -10.04 5.26 -17.71
C GLU A 44 -9.94 4.03 -18.62
N ARG A 45 -9.73 2.83 -18.06
CA ARG A 45 -9.78 1.58 -18.83
C ARG A 45 -11.15 1.36 -19.46
N LEU A 46 -12.23 1.62 -18.70
CA LEU A 46 -13.60 1.48 -19.20
C LEU A 46 -13.87 2.46 -20.35
N LEU A 47 -13.48 3.73 -20.20
CA LEU A 47 -13.64 4.75 -21.25
C LEU A 47 -12.86 4.39 -22.51
N LEU A 48 -11.61 3.96 -22.37
CA LEU A 48 -10.81 3.57 -23.53
C LEU A 48 -11.40 2.33 -24.21
N TRP A 49 -11.85 1.35 -23.43
CA TRP A 49 -12.49 0.16 -23.98
C TRP A 49 -13.81 0.50 -24.69
N SER A 50 -14.64 1.38 -24.14
CA SER A 50 -15.91 1.76 -24.76
C SER A 50 -15.71 2.43 -26.11
N LEU A 51 -14.70 3.31 -26.21
CA LEU A 51 -14.39 4.05 -27.44
C LEU A 51 -13.64 3.20 -28.48
N LEU A 52 -12.60 2.45 -28.06
CA LEU A 52 -11.68 1.78 -28.98
C LEU A 52 -12.08 0.35 -29.33
N VAL A 53 -12.88 -0.31 -28.47
CA VAL A 53 -13.21 -1.74 -28.62
C VAL A 53 -14.71 -1.93 -28.79
N ALA A 54 -15.52 -1.38 -27.90
CA ALA A 54 -16.97 -1.56 -27.98
C ALA A 54 -17.62 -0.68 -29.06
N GLY A 55 -17.00 0.47 -29.39
CA GLY A 55 -17.57 1.45 -30.31
C GLY A 55 -18.91 1.99 -29.83
N LYS A 56 -19.02 2.30 -28.53
CA LYS A 56 -20.25 2.82 -27.91
C LYS A 56 -19.97 3.97 -26.94
N PRO A 57 -20.91 4.94 -26.80
CA PRO A 57 -20.87 5.90 -25.70
C PRO A 57 -20.81 5.19 -24.35
N ILE A 58 -19.92 5.64 -23.46
CA ILE A 58 -19.69 4.98 -22.16
C ILE A 58 -20.95 4.92 -21.29
N VAL A 59 -21.85 5.90 -21.42
CA VAL A 59 -23.10 6.01 -20.63
C VAL A 59 -24.21 5.10 -21.15
N GLU A 60 -24.09 4.60 -22.38
CA GLU A 60 -25.06 3.69 -22.99
C GLU A 60 -24.77 2.21 -22.72
N LEU A 61 -23.62 1.89 -22.13
CA LEU A 61 -23.23 0.50 -21.86
C LEU A 61 -24.30 -0.23 -21.03
N ARG A 62 -24.61 -1.46 -21.43
CA ARG A 62 -25.57 -2.34 -20.77
C ARG A 62 -24.85 -3.54 -20.15
N ARG A 63 -25.63 -4.42 -19.52
CA ARG A 63 -25.10 -5.59 -18.79
C ARG A 63 -24.13 -6.43 -19.63
N ARG A 64 -24.48 -6.73 -20.89
CA ARG A 64 -23.62 -7.51 -21.80
C ARG A 64 -22.28 -6.82 -22.06
N ASP A 65 -22.29 -5.49 -22.16
CA ASP A 65 -21.05 -4.73 -22.34
C ASP A 65 -20.19 -4.73 -21.07
N ALA A 66 -20.79 -4.68 -19.87
CA ALA A 66 -20.05 -4.84 -18.62
C ALA A 66 -19.44 -6.25 -18.48
N GLU A 67 -20.14 -7.30 -18.89
CA GLU A 67 -19.59 -8.67 -18.95
C GLU A 67 -18.42 -8.73 -19.93
N ALA A 68 -18.57 -8.18 -21.15
CA ALA A 68 -17.49 -8.12 -22.15
C ALA A 68 -16.28 -7.29 -21.68
N PHE A 69 -16.49 -6.18 -20.99
CA PHE A 69 -15.41 -5.39 -20.40
C PHE A 69 -14.67 -6.14 -19.29
N MET A 70 -15.38 -6.94 -18.49
CA MET A 70 -14.75 -7.79 -17.48
C MET A 70 -13.87 -8.86 -18.14
N GLU A 71 -14.36 -9.52 -19.19
CA GLU A 71 -13.56 -10.49 -19.96
C GLU A 71 -12.32 -9.83 -20.57
N PHE A 72 -12.48 -8.62 -21.12
CA PHE A 72 -11.37 -7.83 -21.63
C PHE A 72 -10.34 -7.47 -20.55
N CYS A 73 -10.79 -7.15 -19.32
CA CYS A 73 -9.86 -6.86 -18.22
C CYS A 73 -9.09 -8.10 -17.73
N LEU A 74 -9.67 -9.30 -17.89
CA LEU A 74 -9.05 -10.57 -17.55
C LEU A 74 -8.07 -11.02 -18.64
N ASN A 75 -8.42 -10.78 -19.91
CA ASN A 75 -7.66 -11.18 -21.09
C ASN A 75 -7.45 -10.01 -22.06
N PRO A 76 -6.73 -8.94 -21.64
CA PRO A 76 -6.48 -7.81 -22.53
C PRO A 76 -5.56 -8.22 -23.69
N PRO A 77 -5.73 -7.63 -24.89
CA PRO A 77 -4.79 -7.76 -26.00
C PRO A 77 -3.37 -7.35 -25.61
N SER A 78 -2.35 -7.93 -26.25
CA SER A 78 -0.94 -7.69 -25.90
C SER A 78 -0.51 -6.23 -26.06
N ASP A 79 -1.06 -5.52 -27.03
CA ASP A 79 -0.83 -4.10 -27.28
C ASP A 79 -1.48 -3.19 -26.22
N TRP A 80 -2.30 -3.72 -25.30
CA TRP A 80 -2.84 -3.01 -24.13
C TRP A 80 -2.04 -3.26 -22.84
N ILE A 81 -0.98 -4.08 -22.90
CA ILE A 81 -0.20 -4.51 -21.74
C ILE A 81 1.22 -3.98 -21.85
N GLY A 82 1.65 -3.21 -20.84
CA GLY A 82 3.02 -2.74 -20.69
C GLY A 82 3.84 -3.64 -19.76
N PRO A 83 5.18 -3.59 -19.83
CA PRO A 83 6.05 -4.33 -18.91
C PRO A 83 5.97 -3.80 -17.47
N VAL A 84 5.69 -2.50 -17.31
CA VAL A 84 5.56 -1.81 -16.02
C VAL A 84 4.55 -0.68 -16.11
N VAL A 85 4.11 -0.19 -14.95
CA VAL A 85 3.29 1.02 -14.88
C VAL A 85 4.11 2.23 -15.31
N LYS A 86 3.58 3.00 -16.26
CA LYS A 86 4.14 4.27 -16.73
C LYS A 86 3.09 5.38 -16.59
N SER A 87 3.52 6.65 -16.61
CA SER A 87 2.60 7.77 -16.75
C SER A 87 2.08 7.85 -18.18
N ARG A 88 0.81 8.22 -18.36
CA ARG A 88 0.22 8.39 -19.70
C ARG A 88 0.88 9.52 -20.50
N PHE A 89 1.26 10.58 -19.79
CA PHE A 89 1.94 11.74 -20.35
C PHE A 89 3.32 11.92 -19.71
N LEU A 90 4.28 12.36 -20.51
CA LEU A 90 5.57 12.85 -20.04
C LEU A 90 5.50 14.37 -19.96
N ARG A 91 5.88 14.91 -18.81
CA ARG A 91 5.92 16.35 -18.56
C ARG A 91 7.24 16.92 -19.08
N LEU A 92 7.16 17.92 -19.93
CA LEU A 92 8.29 18.70 -20.42
C LEU A 92 8.31 20.03 -19.67
N GLY A 93 9.27 20.19 -18.78
CA GLY A 93 9.35 21.36 -17.90
C GLY A 93 10.51 21.27 -16.92
N SER A 94 10.68 22.33 -16.13
CA SER A 94 11.77 22.41 -15.15
C SER A 94 11.58 21.41 -13.99
N ARG A 95 12.43 21.46 -12.95
CA ARG A 95 12.24 20.60 -11.76
C ARG A 95 10.91 20.89 -11.02
N LYS A 96 10.44 22.14 -11.04
CA LYS A 96 9.17 22.54 -10.44
C LYS A 96 8.10 22.56 -11.51
N LYS A 97 6.91 22.06 -11.17
CA LYS A 97 5.74 22.12 -12.05
C LYS A 97 5.33 23.59 -12.24
N LEU A 98 5.18 24.00 -13.50
CA LEU A 98 4.72 25.31 -13.91
C LEU A 98 3.48 25.15 -14.80
N ASP A 99 2.65 26.18 -14.85
CA ASP A 99 1.45 26.18 -15.70
C ASP A 99 1.81 26.24 -17.20
N THR A 100 3.02 26.68 -17.51
CA THR A 100 3.60 26.70 -18.86
C THR A 100 4.23 25.36 -19.28
N ASP A 101 4.24 24.35 -18.41
CA ASP A 101 4.80 23.04 -18.76
C ASP A 101 3.96 22.39 -19.86
N SER A 102 4.63 21.84 -20.87
CA SER A 102 3.99 21.07 -21.94
C SER A 102 4.04 19.57 -21.63
N TYR A 103 3.23 18.80 -22.35
CA TYR A 103 3.12 17.36 -22.16
C TYR A 103 3.18 16.66 -23.51
N ILE A 104 3.80 15.48 -23.56
CA ILE A 104 3.80 14.59 -24.73
C ILE A 104 3.24 13.22 -24.36
N ILE A 105 2.75 12.48 -25.35
CA ILE A 105 2.25 11.11 -25.13
C ILE A 105 3.44 10.25 -24.73
N ASN A 106 3.27 9.44 -23.70
CA ASN A 106 4.24 8.40 -23.39
C ASN A 106 3.94 7.16 -24.25
N GLU A 107 4.72 6.93 -25.29
CA GLU A 107 4.55 5.78 -26.19
C GLU A 107 4.73 4.42 -25.49
N GLN A 108 5.41 4.40 -24.34
CA GLN A 108 5.57 3.20 -23.50
C GLN A 108 4.38 2.98 -22.56
N TRP A 109 3.42 3.90 -22.51
CA TRP A 109 2.27 3.77 -21.64
C TRP A 109 1.27 2.76 -22.20
N ARG A 110 0.75 1.92 -21.30
CA ARG A 110 -0.33 0.98 -21.58
C ARG A 110 -1.31 0.92 -20.40
N PRO A 111 -2.62 0.69 -20.64
CA PRO A 111 -3.62 0.66 -19.58
C PRO A 111 -3.44 -0.49 -18.59
N PHE A 112 -2.89 -1.62 -19.04
CA PHE A 112 -2.55 -2.77 -18.22
C PHE A 112 -1.03 -2.91 -18.11
N SER A 113 -0.56 -3.60 -17.07
CA SER A 113 0.86 -3.86 -16.89
C SER A 113 1.10 -5.23 -16.27
N HIS A 114 2.18 -5.89 -16.65
CA HIS A 114 2.67 -7.04 -15.91
C HIS A 114 3.08 -6.61 -14.49
N THR A 115 2.72 -7.44 -13.51
CA THR A 115 3.17 -7.28 -12.13
C THR A 115 4.09 -8.43 -11.79
N VAL A 116 5.37 -8.13 -11.55
CA VAL A 116 6.33 -9.12 -11.08
C VAL A 116 6.48 -8.99 -9.57
N ALA A 117 6.33 -10.11 -8.86
CA ALA A 117 6.44 -10.15 -7.41
C ALA A 117 7.80 -9.58 -6.96
N LYS A 118 7.82 -8.89 -5.82
CA LYS A 118 9.04 -8.25 -5.31
C LYS A 118 10.17 -9.28 -5.14
N ARG A 119 9.84 -10.43 -4.55
CA ARG A 119 10.73 -11.58 -4.38
C ARG A 119 11.40 -12.00 -5.68
N GLU A 120 10.59 -12.25 -6.71
CA GLU A 120 11.09 -12.70 -8.03
C GLU A 120 12.03 -11.67 -8.65
N ARG A 121 11.69 -10.38 -8.56
CA ARG A 121 12.58 -9.30 -9.01
C ARG A 121 13.90 -9.29 -8.25
N LYS A 122 13.87 -9.61 -6.96
CA LYS A 122 15.07 -9.64 -6.13
C LYS A 122 15.96 -10.84 -6.46
N ILE A 123 15.39 -12.03 -6.55
CA ILE A 123 16.10 -13.26 -6.95
C ILE A 123 16.75 -13.08 -8.32
N ALA A 124 16.02 -12.56 -9.31
CA ALA A 124 16.56 -12.33 -10.64
C ALA A 124 17.71 -11.32 -10.63
N ARG A 125 17.64 -10.27 -9.80
CA ARG A 125 18.74 -9.31 -9.66
C ARG A 125 19.96 -9.93 -8.98
N GLU A 126 19.77 -10.73 -7.93
CA GLU A 126 20.85 -11.43 -7.21
C GLU A 126 21.55 -12.45 -8.11
N ALA A 127 20.78 -13.20 -8.92
CA ALA A 127 21.30 -14.20 -9.84
C ALA A 127 21.73 -13.64 -11.21
N VAL A 128 21.60 -12.33 -11.44
CA VAL A 128 21.81 -11.68 -12.76
C VAL A 128 21.05 -12.42 -13.87
N ALA A 129 19.81 -12.82 -13.58
CA ALA A 129 18.95 -13.58 -14.48
C ALA A 129 17.84 -12.69 -15.08
N THR A 130 17.32 -13.10 -16.23
CA THR A 130 16.15 -12.44 -16.83
C THR A 130 14.87 -12.79 -16.05
N LEU A 131 13.92 -11.86 -16.01
CA LEU A 131 12.64 -12.11 -15.37
C LEU A 131 11.82 -13.11 -16.21
N PRO A 132 11.15 -14.09 -15.58
CA PRO A 132 10.31 -15.02 -16.31
C PRO A 132 9.16 -14.28 -17.00
N SER A 133 9.02 -14.48 -18.30
CA SER A 133 7.84 -14.02 -19.05
C SER A 133 6.63 -14.85 -18.61
N ARG A 134 5.56 -14.18 -18.20
CA ARG A 134 4.32 -14.82 -17.79
C ARG A 134 3.13 -14.17 -18.47
N PRO A 135 2.09 -14.95 -18.81
CA PRO A 135 0.85 -14.37 -19.30
C PRO A 135 0.30 -13.40 -18.25
N TYR A 136 -0.33 -12.33 -18.73
CA TYR A 136 -1.00 -11.39 -17.85
C TYR A 136 -2.06 -12.12 -17.01
N ARG A 137 -2.10 -11.80 -15.71
CA ARG A 137 -3.15 -12.27 -14.80
C ARG A 137 -3.58 -11.12 -13.90
N MET A 138 -4.89 -10.87 -13.88
CA MET A 138 -5.48 -9.89 -13.00
C MET A 138 -5.65 -10.46 -11.58
N SER A 139 -5.25 -9.70 -10.55
CA SER A 139 -5.49 -10.11 -9.16
C SER A 139 -6.98 -10.04 -8.81
N GLN A 140 -7.45 -10.90 -7.89
CA GLN A 140 -8.83 -10.86 -7.40
C GLN A 140 -9.18 -9.51 -6.74
N GLY A 141 -8.20 -8.85 -6.10
CA GLY A 141 -8.36 -7.49 -5.59
C GLY A 141 -8.63 -6.48 -6.70
N SER A 142 -7.91 -6.58 -7.82
CA SER A 142 -8.14 -5.72 -9.00
C SER A 142 -9.50 -6.01 -9.64
N VAL A 143 -9.93 -7.27 -9.72
CA VAL A 143 -11.28 -7.65 -10.21
C VAL A 143 -12.35 -7.00 -9.33
N ALA A 144 -12.20 -7.09 -8.00
CA ALA A 144 -13.12 -6.46 -7.06
C ALA A 144 -13.16 -4.92 -7.22
N GLN A 145 -12.02 -4.29 -7.49
CA GLN A 145 -11.93 -2.85 -7.75
C GLN A 145 -12.61 -2.44 -9.05
N VAL A 146 -12.53 -3.22 -10.12
CA VAL A 146 -13.28 -2.92 -11.36
C VAL A 146 -14.77 -2.83 -11.05
N PHE A 147 -15.36 -3.82 -10.39
CA PHE A 147 -16.78 -3.78 -10.01
C PHE A 147 -17.12 -2.63 -9.07
N ALA A 148 -16.25 -2.32 -8.11
CA ALA A 148 -16.49 -1.24 -7.16
C ALA A 148 -16.45 0.13 -7.84
N VAL A 149 -15.43 0.40 -8.63
CA VAL A 149 -15.22 1.69 -9.29
C VAL A 149 -16.20 1.89 -10.43
N CYS A 150 -16.33 0.94 -11.36
CA CYS A 150 -17.25 1.07 -12.48
C CYS A 150 -18.71 1.11 -11.98
N GLY A 151 -19.05 0.31 -10.98
CA GLY A 151 -20.36 0.41 -10.31
C GLY A 151 -20.59 1.80 -9.68
N SER A 152 -19.60 2.38 -9.03
CA SER A 152 -19.69 3.74 -8.46
C SER A 152 -19.79 4.82 -9.54
N PHE A 153 -19.08 4.67 -10.66
CA PHE A 153 -19.15 5.59 -11.80
C PHE A 153 -20.55 5.62 -12.40
N PHE A 154 -21.15 4.45 -12.67
CA PHE A 154 -22.51 4.40 -13.20
C PHE A 154 -23.56 4.85 -12.20
N GLN A 155 -23.34 4.67 -10.89
CA GLN A 155 -24.23 5.27 -9.89
C GLN A 155 -24.18 6.80 -9.98
N HIS A 156 -22.98 7.38 -10.02
CA HIS A 156 -22.82 8.82 -10.21
C HIS A 156 -23.43 9.31 -11.54
N ALA A 157 -23.27 8.55 -12.63
CA ALA A 157 -23.88 8.90 -13.92
C ALA A 157 -25.42 8.88 -13.87
N ILE A 158 -26.03 8.00 -13.07
CA ILE A 158 -27.48 8.01 -12.80
C ILE A 158 -27.86 9.25 -12.00
N ASP A 159 -27.11 9.55 -10.93
CA ASP A 159 -27.39 10.69 -10.06
C ASP A 159 -27.29 12.03 -10.82
N GLU A 160 -26.44 12.11 -11.85
CA GLU A 160 -26.28 13.26 -12.76
C GLU A 160 -27.24 13.23 -13.97
N GLY A 161 -28.13 12.23 -14.08
CA GLY A 161 -29.10 12.11 -15.19
C GLY A 161 -28.49 11.75 -16.55
N LEU A 162 -27.28 11.20 -16.58
CA LEU A 162 -26.57 10.81 -17.81
C LEU A 162 -26.97 9.42 -18.32
N THR A 163 -27.54 8.58 -17.45
CA THR A 163 -28.02 7.23 -17.78
C THR A 163 -29.01 6.77 -16.73
N GLU A 164 -29.80 5.74 -17.03
CA GLU A 164 -30.83 5.22 -16.09
C GLU A 164 -30.43 3.88 -15.47
N VAL A 165 -29.34 3.26 -15.93
CA VAL A 165 -28.99 1.88 -15.57
C VAL A 165 -27.54 1.76 -15.12
N ASN A 166 -27.33 0.88 -14.13
CA ASN A 166 -25.99 0.51 -13.66
C ASN A 166 -25.63 -0.91 -14.14
N PRO A 167 -24.87 -1.05 -15.24
CA PRO A 167 -24.60 -2.35 -15.84
C PRO A 167 -23.72 -3.24 -14.95
N PHE A 168 -22.94 -2.68 -14.01
CA PHE A 168 -22.07 -3.42 -13.11
C PHE A 168 -22.78 -3.97 -11.86
N ARG A 169 -23.95 -3.41 -11.50
CA ARG A 169 -24.73 -3.88 -10.33
C ARG A 169 -25.29 -5.29 -10.56
N ALA A 170 -25.80 -5.56 -11.76
CA ALA A 170 -26.39 -6.85 -12.14
C ALA A 170 -25.33 -7.97 -12.25
N VAL A 171 -24.15 -7.66 -12.79
CA VAL A 171 -23.06 -8.64 -12.96
C VAL A 171 -22.47 -9.07 -11.61
N LYS A 172 -22.35 -8.14 -10.65
CA LYS A 172 -21.72 -8.40 -9.34
C LYS A 172 -22.45 -9.46 -8.50
N GLN A 173 -23.77 -9.63 -8.65
CA GLN A 173 -24.58 -10.53 -7.83
C GLN A 173 -24.47 -12.00 -8.22
N LYS A 174 -24.16 -12.32 -9.47
CA LYS A 174 -24.01 -13.69 -10.01
C LYS A 174 -22.61 -13.98 -10.57
N SER A 175 -21.63 -13.18 -10.16
CA SER A 175 -20.31 -13.12 -10.77
C SER A 175 -19.51 -14.42 -10.58
N ILE A 176 -19.29 -15.15 -11.68
CA ILE A 176 -18.28 -16.22 -11.80
C ILE A 176 -16.83 -15.70 -11.64
N TYR A 177 -16.65 -14.38 -11.78
CA TYR A 177 -15.34 -13.72 -11.78
C TYR A 177 -14.73 -13.57 -10.40
N LYS A 178 -15.55 -13.60 -9.34
CA LYS A 178 -15.09 -13.58 -7.96
C LYS A 178 -14.93 -15.00 -7.47
N GLN A 179 -13.70 -15.49 -7.48
CA GLN A 179 -13.40 -16.65 -6.68
C GLN A 179 -13.48 -16.22 -5.20
N ARG A 180 -14.37 -16.86 -4.42
CA ARG A 180 -14.29 -16.83 -2.94
C ARG A 180 -13.12 -17.71 -2.51
N ASN A 181 -11.93 -17.31 -2.92
CA ASN A 181 -10.72 -17.93 -2.42
C ASN A 181 -10.55 -17.41 -1.00
N THR A 182 -10.86 -18.25 -0.01
CA THR A 182 -10.18 -18.28 1.30
C THR A 182 -8.72 -18.72 1.09
N LEU A 183 -8.03 -18.07 0.15
CA LEU A 183 -6.59 -18.22 0.01
C LEU A 183 -6.00 -17.39 1.13
N ASP A 184 -5.68 -18.11 2.20
CA ASP A 184 -4.45 -18.01 2.96
C ASP A 184 -3.59 -16.84 2.47
N VAL A 185 -3.86 -15.66 3.04
CA VAL A 185 -2.90 -14.56 2.97
C VAL A 185 -1.78 -15.04 3.87
N ALA A 186 -0.90 -15.90 3.33
CA ALA A 186 0.31 -16.36 3.97
C ALA A 186 0.87 -15.17 4.73
N SER A 187 0.86 -15.31 6.05
CA SER A 187 0.93 -14.22 7.00
C SER A 187 2.05 -13.27 6.55
N ARG A 188 1.66 -12.05 6.15
CA ARG A 188 2.59 -11.02 5.64
C ARG A 188 3.39 -10.44 6.80
N SER A 189 4.03 -11.30 7.57
CA SER A 189 4.76 -11.05 8.80
C SER A 189 6.09 -11.80 8.76
N LEU A 190 7.06 -11.26 9.48
CA LEU A 190 8.35 -11.90 9.71
C LEU A 190 8.22 -12.93 10.84
N THR A 191 9.09 -13.94 10.85
CA THR A 191 9.29 -14.79 12.03
C THR A 191 10.02 -14.01 13.14
N GLN A 192 9.95 -14.50 14.39
CA GLN A 192 10.64 -13.86 15.52
C GLN A 192 12.14 -13.70 15.24
N LEU A 193 12.77 -14.76 14.72
CA LEU A 193 14.17 -14.76 14.33
C LEU A 193 14.48 -13.71 13.25
N GLN A 194 13.70 -13.69 12.15
CA GLN A 194 13.88 -12.70 11.09
C GLN A 194 13.74 -11.26 11.62
N TRP A 195 12.80 -11.02 12.53
CA TRP A 195 12.66 -9.72 13.17
C TRP A 195 13.89 -9.35 14.02
N SER A 196 14.40 -10.28 14.84
CA SER A 196 15.64 -10.05 15.61
C SER A 196 16.79 -9.66 14.69
N TYR A 197 16.97 -10.38 13.58
CA TYR A 197 17.98 -10.03 12.57
C TYR A 197 17.78 -8.62 11.99
N VAL A 198 16.53 -8.23 11.68
CA VAL A 198 16.22 -6.91 11.13
C VAL A 198 16.56 -5.78 12.10
N ILE A 199 16.15 -5.89 13.37
CA ILE A 199 16.40 -4.82 14.35
C ILE A 199 17.88 -4.74 14.71
N GLU A 200 18.55 -5.87 14.93
CA GLU A 200 19.99 -5.91 15.19
C GLU A 200 20.81 -5.39 14.02
N THR A 201 20.40 -5.68 12.77
CA THR A 201 21.07 -5.12 11.59
C THR A 201 20.96 -3.60 11.57
N ALA A 202 19.77 -3.05 11.87
CA ALA A 202 19.59 -1.61 11.96
C ALA A 202 20.44 -0.98 13.10
N GLU A 203 20.60 -1.68 14.21
CA GLU A 203 21.47 -1.26 15.32
C GLU A 203 22.94 -1.25 14.92
N GLN A 204 23.42 -2.31 14.27
CA GLN A 204 24.79 -2.41 13.73
C GLN A 204 25.06 -1.32 12.69
N MET A 205 24.11 -1.05 11.80
CA MET A 205 24.22 0.05 10.82
C MET A 205 24.36 1.41 11.51
N ALA A 206 23.60 1.65 12.58
CA ALA A 206 23.66 2.90 13.35
C ALA A 206 24.98 3.05 14.15
N VAL A 207 25.51 1.95 14.69
CA VAL A 207 26.83 1.93 15.35
C VAL A 207 27.95 2.21 14.35
N ALA A 208 27.91 1.59 13.17
CA ALA A 208 28.93 1.76 12.13
C ALA A 208 28.88 3.15 11.49
N ASN A 209 27.69 3.73 11.34
CA ASN A 209 27.51 5.06 10.78
C ASN A 209 26.33 5.79 11.46
N PRO A 210 26.61 6.87 12.22
CA PRO A 210 25.58 7.63 12.94
C PRO A 210 24.43 8.17 12.08
N LEU A 211 24.60 8.28 10.75
CA LEU A 211 23.51 8.67 9.85
C LEU A 211 22.34 7.68 9.84
N HIS A 212 22.56 6.43 10.28
CA HIS A 212 21.53 5.42 10.41
C HIS A 212 20.80 5.43 11.77
N GLU A 213 21.16 6.30 12.74
CA GLU A 213 20.39 6.46 13.98
C GLU A 213 18.91 6.79 13.69
N ARG A 214 18.67 7.64 12.67
CA ARG A 214 17.32 7.91 12.18
C ARG A 214 16.65 6.67 11.58
N THR A 215 17.40 5.86 10.83
CA THR A 215 16.86 4.64 10.21
C THR A 215 16.45 3.63 11.27
N LEU A 216 17.31 3.39 12.27
CA LEU A 216 17.01 2.55 13.43
C LEU A 216 15.76 3.06 14.17
N PHE A 217 15.72 4.36 14.48
CA PHE A 217 14.57 4.96 15.14
C PHE A 217 13.27 4.73 14.36
N ILE A 218 13.28 4.88 13.02
CA ILE A 218 12.12 4.62 12.17
C ILE A 218 11.68 3.14 12.24
N VAL A 219 12.62 2.19 12.15
CA VAL A 219 12.33 0.74 12.22
C VAL A 219 11.67 0.40 13.55
N ALA A 220 12.31 0.79 14.66
CA ALA A 220 11.82 0.52 16.01
C ALA A 220 10.45 1.17 16.26
N THR A 221 10.25 2.40 15.78
CA THR A 221 9.00 3.16 15.94
C THR A 221 7.83 2.53 15.17
N LEU A 222 8.06 2.12 13.92
CA LEU A 222 7.03 1.46 13.10
C LEU A 222 6.58 0.14 13.73
N PHE A 223 7.54 -0.66 14.20
CA PHE A 223 7.27 -1.93 14.84
C PHE A 223 6.54 -1.73 16.16
N SER A 224 7.11 -0.96 17.09
CA SER A 224 6.62 -0.86 18.48
C SER A 224 5.20 -0.30 18.62
N MET A 225 4.74 0.49 17.64
CA MET A 225 3.46 1.19 17.67
C MET A 225 2.53 0.84 16.49
N TYR A 226 2.83 -0.24 15.75
CA TYR A 226 2.03 -0.72 14.62
C TYR A 226 1.74 0.35 13.55
N LEU A 227 2.61 1.35 13.39
CA LEU A 227 2.27 2.55 12.63
C LEU A 227 2.17 2.28 11.12
N ARG A 228 1.30 3.03 10.45
CA ARG A 228 1.38 3.16 8.98
C ARG A 228 2.43 4.21 8.64
N VAL A 229 3.01 4.17 7.44
CA VAL A 229 3.97 5.20 6.98
C VAL A 229 3.42 6.61 7.12
N SER A 230 2.14 6.80 6.79
CA SER A 230 1.48 8.10 6.89
C SER A 230 1.32 8.60 8.33
N ASP A 231 1.48 7.73 9.34
CA ASP A 231 1.53 8.13 10.74
C ASP A 231 2.92 8.65 11.16
N LEU A 232 3.98 8.38 10.38
CA LEU A 232 5.32 8.98 10.53
C LEU A 232 5.55 10.20 9.65
N VAL A 233 5.02 10.18 8.42
CA VAL A 233 5.15 11.29 7.46
C VAL A 233 4.27 12.47 7.85
N GLY A 234 3.12 12.17 8.48
CA GLY A 234 2.06 13.14 8.69
C GLY A 234 1.17 13.34 7.47
N ARG A 235 0.29 14.32 7.59
CA ARG A 235 -0.75 14.74 6.65
C ARG A 235 -0.82 16.27 6.66
N ASP A 236 -1.57 16.88 5.74
CA ASP A 236 -1.63 18.34 5.63
C ASP A 236 -2.13 19.02 6.92
N ASN A 237 -3.05 18.36 7.63
CA ASN A 237 -3.65 18.84 8.87
C ASN A 237 -2.92 18.41 10.15
N TRP A 238 -1.90 17.55 10.06
CA TRP A 238 -1.19 17.06 11.25
C TRP A 238 0.20 16.54 10.90
N ARG A 239 1.22 17.03 11.62
CA ARG A 239 2.60 16.58 11.49
C ARG A 239 3.08 15.99 12.81
N PRO A 240 3.64 14.77 12.83
CA PRO A 240 4.11 14.15 14.05
C PRO A 240 5.28 14.92 14.66
N THR A 241 5.22 15.12 15.96
CA THR A 241 6.23 15.79 16.78
C THR A 241 6.66 14.89 17.94
N MET A 242 7.78 15.23 18.58
CA MET A 242 8.22 14.59 19.81
C MET A 242 7.20 14.74 20.94
N GLY A 243 6.46 15.87 20.99
CA GLY A 243 5.39 16.11 21.95
C GLY A 243 4.13 15.27 21.73
N ASP A 244 4.04 14.50 20.64
CA ASP A 244 3.00 13.50 20.46
C ASP A 244 3.28 12.22 21.28
N ILE A 245 4.51 12.02 21.77
CA ILE A 245 4.85 10.96 22.74
C ILE A 245 4.72 11.54 24.14
N ARG A 246 3.77 11.03 24.93
CA ARG A 246 3.40 11.59 26.23
C ARG A 246 3.33 10.52 27.30
N ARG A 247 3.75 10.89 28.51
CA ARG A 247 3.56 10.08 29.71
C ARG A 247 2.35 10.58 30.50
N ASP A 248 1.46 9.68 30.89
CA ASP A 248 0.32 10.03 31.74
C ASP A 248 0.70 10.07 33.23
N SER A 249 -0.25 10.44 34.09
CA SER A 249 -0.05 10.54 35.54
C SER A 249 0.22 9.19 36.22
N MET A 250 -0.15 8.08 35.57
CA MET A 250 0.09 6.71 36.03
C MET A 250 1.42 6.16 35.51
N GLY A 251 2.15 6.96 34.73
CA GLY A 251 3.46 6.61 34.20
C GLY A 251 3.42 5.89 32.86
N ASN A 252 2.24 5.67 32.26
CA ASN A 252 2.13 4.97 30.98
C ASN A 252 2.43 5.89 29.80
N TRP A 253 3.03 5.34 28.75
CA TRP A 253 3.39 6.08 27.55
C TRP A 253 2.38 5.90 26.42
N TRP A 254 2.09 7.03 25.76
CA TRP A 254 1.11 7.12 24.68
C TRP A 254 1.67 7.89 23.49
N PHE A 255 1.42 7.38 22.29
CA PHE A 255 1.63 8.11 21.05
C PHE A 255 0.31 8.66 20.52
N HIS A 256 0.19 9.99 20.47
CA HIS A 256 -0.98 10.68 19.96
C HIS A 256 -0.90 10.84 18.43
N VAL A 257 -1.91 10.36 17.72
CA VAL A 257 -1.90 10.32 16.26
C VAL A 257 -3.22 10.81 15.68
N VAL A 258 -3.15 11.60 14.61
CA VAL A 258 -4.35 12.04 13.87
C VAL A 258 -4.42 11.31 12.53
N GLY A 259 -5.43 10.45 12.39
CA GLY A 259 -5.62 9.53 11.26
C GLY A 259 -6.36 10.08 10.04
N LYS A 260 -6.64 9.15 9.12
CA LYS A 260 -7.53 9.42 7.98
C LYS A 260 -8.90 9.87 8.50
N GLY A 261 -9.47 10.90 7.86
CA GLY A 261 -10.73 11.50 8.28
C GLY A 261 -10.60 12.39 9.52
N ASN A 262 -9.40 12.92 9.80
CA ASN A 262 -9.13 13.79 10.95
C ASN A 262 -9.46 13.14 12.32
N LYS A 263 -9.38 11.81 12.40
CA LYS A 263 -9.71 11.06 13.62
C LYS A 263 -8.49 10.96 14.54
N ALA A 264 -8.53 11.66 15.66
CA ALA A 264 -7.52 11.53 16.72
C ALA A 264 -7.62 10.15 17.40
N ALA A 265 -6.47 9.59 17.75
CA ALA A 265 -6.34 8.36 18.52
C ALA A 265 -5.05 8.42 19.34
N LYS A 266 -4.93 7.50 20.30
CA LYS A 266 -3.68 7.25 21.03
C LYS A 266 -3.31 5.77 20.91
N ILE A 267 -2.00 5.50 20.94
CA ILE A 267 -1.43 4.14 20.85
C ILE A 267 -0.57 3.91 22.08
N SER A 268 -0.73 2.78 22.74
CA SER A 268 0.11 2.43 23.90
C SER A 268 1.56 2.16 23.47
N ILE A 269 2.54 2.60 24.27
CA ILE A 269 3.97 2.43 24.00
C ILE A 269 4.61 1.61 25.12
N ARG A 270 5.45 0.63 24.75
CA ARG A 270 6.28 -0.15 25.69
C ARG A 270 7.38 0.71 26.30
N ASP A 271 7.65 0.55 27.60
CA ASP A 271 8.77 1.22 28.26
C ASP A 271 10.11 0.89 27.61
N ASP A 272 10.29 -0.35 27.17
CA ASP A 272 11.48 -0.80 26.43
C ASP A 272 11.80 0.10 25.22
N TYR A 273 10.78 0.46 24.43
CA TYR A 273 10.95 1.36 23.29
C TYR A 273 11.42 2.76 23.73
N ILE A 274 10.86 3.27 24.83
CA ILE A 274 11.21 4.57 25.37
C ILE A 274 12.68 4.60 25.78
N GLN A 275 13.12 3.60 26.55
CA GLN A 275 14.48 3.55 27.09
C GLN A 275 15.53 3.28 26.00
N ASN A 276 15.26 2.36 25.09
CA ASN A 276 16.28 1.85 24.17
C ASN A 276 16.33 2.58 22.83
N TYR A 277 15.20 3.12 22.34
CA TYR A 277 15.14 3.71 21.00
C TYR A 277 14.79 5.20 21.01
N LEU A 278 13.81 5.63 21.81
CA LEU A 278 13.46 7.06 21.87
C LEU A 278 14.56 7.90 22.52
N VAL A 279 15.03 7.51 23.71
CA VAL A 279 16.11 8.22 24.42
C VAL A 279 17.39 8.23 23.58
N ARG A 280 17.73 7.11 22.93
CA ARG A 280 18.89 6.98 22.03
C ARG A 280 18.81 8.00 20.88
N TYR A 281 17.70 8.03 20.16
CA TYR A 281 17.55 8.94 19.03
C TYR A 281 17.52 10.41 19.46
N ARG A 282 16.87 10.72 20.59
CA ARG A 282 16.85 12.09 21.14
C ARG A 282 18.25 12.56 21.54
N ARG A 283 19.07 11.69 22.15
CA ARG A 283 20.47 12.00 22.46
C ARG A 283 21.29 12.26 21.19
N HIS A 284 21.08 11.46 20.13
CA HIS A 284 21.71 11.70 18.82
C HIS A 284 21.33 13.07 18.23
N LEU A 285 20.09 13.52 18.45
CA LEU A 285 19.62 14.86 18.08
C LEU A 285 20.03 15.96 19.06
N GLN A 286 20.79 15.65 20.11
CA GLN A 286 21.18 16.57 21.18
C GLN A 286 19.98 17.20 21.93
N LEU A 287 18.91 16.42 22.08
CA LEU A 287 17.72 16.79 22.85
C LEU A 287 17.75 16.17 24.25
N SER A 288 16.88 16.65 25.14
CA SER A 288 16.63 15.99 26.43
C SER A 288 16.22 14.52 26.23
N SER A 289 16.57 13.63 27.16
CA SER A 289 16.29 12.20 27.02
C SER A 289 14.81 11.88 26.82
N LEU A 290 13.92 12.61 27.51
CA LEU A 290 12.47 12.47 27.40
C LEU A 290 11.84 13.72 26.79
N PRO A 291 10.78 13.58 25.98
CA PRO A 291 10.06 14.71 25.39
C PRO A 291 9.15 15.42 26.41
N SER A 292 8.90 16.71 26.17
CA SER A 292 7.81 17.44 26.81
C SER A 292 6.52 17.33 25.98
N ALA A 293 5.35 17.28 26.63
CA ALA A 293 4.05 17.17 25.94
C ALA A 293 3.76 18.32 24.96
N HIS A 294 4.44 19.46 25.09
CA HIS A 294 4.30 20.63 24.22
C HIS A 294 5.47 20.80 23.23
N GLU A 295 6.38 19.82 23.15
CA GLU A 295 7.55 19.89 22.30
C GLU A 295 7.16 19.86 20.81
N LYS A 296 7.57 20.90 20.06
CA LYS A 296 7.25 21.05 18.63
C LYS A 296 8.30 20.43 17.70
N THR A 297 9.37 19.85 18.24
CA THR A 297 10.41 19.18 17.45
C THR A 297 9.78 18.09 16.60
N SER A 298 10.08 18.05 15.30
CA SER A 298 9.54 17.01 14.42
C SER A 298 9.98 15.62 14.89
N LEU A 299 9.08 14.64 14.84
CA LEU A 299 9.39 13.26 15.25
C LEU A 299 10.54 12.66 14.43
N ILE A 300 10.61 13.01 13.14
CA ILE A 300 11.70 12.64 12.23
C ILE A 300 12.13 13.85 11.41
N SER A 301 13.40 13.91 11.03
CA SER A 301 13.98 15.01 10.23
C SER A 301 14.90 14.49 9.12
N THR A 302 15.16 15.33 8.13
CA THR A 302 16.25 15.08 7.17
C THR A 302 17.60 15.19 7.88
N LEU A 303 18.67 14.66 7.28
CA LEU A 303 20.03 14.77 7.83
C LEU A 303 20.49 16.24 7.94
N LYS A 304 19.84 17.16 7.22
CA LYS A 304 20.10 18.61 7.29
C LYS A 304 19.14 19.34 8.25
N GLY A 305 18.39 18.63 9.09
CA GLY A 305 17.52 19.20 10.11
C GLY A 305 16.11 19.62 9.66
N ARG A 306 15.77 19.50 8.36
CA ARG A 306 14.41 19.81 7.90
C ARG A 306 13.42 18.79 8.45
N GLY A 307 12.36 19.24 9.11
CA GLY A 307 11.30 18.37 9.65
C GLY A 307 10.59 17.53 8.57
N GLY A 308 10.36 16.26 8.91
CA GLY A 308 9.63 15.29 8.10
C GLY A 308 10.43 14.64 6.97
N LEU A 309 9.99 13.43 6.60
CA LEU A 309 10.49 12.68 5.44
C LEU A 309 9.31 12.36 4.50
N SER A 310 9.60 12.11 3.23
CA SER A 310 8.58 11.60 2.32
C SER A 310 8.33 10.11 2.57
N ASP A 311 7.11 9.64 2.27
CA ASP A 311 6.75 8.21 2.32
C ASP A 311 7.76 7.35 1.53
N ARG A 312 8.13 7.81 0.32
CA ARG A 312 9.13 7.16 -0.52
C ARG A 312 10.49 7.03 0.18
N HIS A 313 10.95 8.08 0.86
CA HIS A 313 12.25 8.07 1.53
C HIS A 313 12.26 7.10 2.71
N ILE A 314 11.20 7.08 3.52
CA ILE A 314 11.05 6.11 4.61
C ILE A 314 11.11 4.68 4.05
N ARG A 315 10.37 4.37 2.98
CA ARG A 315 10.40 3.04 2.35
C ARG A 315 11.80 2.65 1.84
N LEU A 316 12.58 3.60 1.33
CA LEU A 316 13.96 3.33 0.91
C LEU A 316 14.85 2.98 2.10
N LEU A 317 14.78 3.72 3.20
CA LEU A 317 15.56 3.44 4.41
C LEU A 317 15.23 2.06 4.99
N LEU A 318 13.95 1.68 5.04
CA LEU A 318 13.54 0.35 5.48
C LEU A 318 13.98 -0.75 4.51
N GLN A 319 13.94 -0.46 3.21
CA GLN A 319 14.41 -1.42 2.21
C GLN A 319 15.90 -1.71 2.37
N GLU A 320 16.69 -0.67 2.62
CA GLU A 320 18.13 -0.79 2.88
C GLU A 320 18.40 -1.71 4.07
N VAL A 321 17.68 -1.55 5.18
CA VAL A 321 17.80 -2.46 6.34
C VAL A 321 17.48 -3.90 5.96
N PHE A 322 16.37 -4.15 5.25
CA PHE A 322 16.03 -5.51 4.81
C PHE A 322 17.08 -6.10 3.87
N ASP A 323 17.63 -5.29 2.97
CA ASP A 323 18.68 -5.73 2.03
C ASP A 323 19.96 -6.08 2.77
N SER A 324 20.41 -5.25 3.73
CA SER A 324 21.55 -5.54 4.60
C SER A 324 21.32 -6.78 5.48
N THR A 325 20.10 -6.94 5.99
CA THR A 325 19.74 -8.10 6.84
C THR A 325 19.84 -9.40 6.04
N LEU A 326 19.37 -9.38 4.79
CA LEU A 326 19.46 -10.53 3.89
C LEU A 326 20.91 -10.92 3.59
N VAL A 327 21.79 -9.92 3.37
CA VAL A 327 23.22 -10.16 3.20
C VAL A 327 23.83 -10.79 4.45
N ARG A 328 23.51 -10.26 5.64
CA ARG A 328 24.01 -10.78 6.92
C ARG A 328 23.58 -12.23 7.16
N MET A 329 22.29 -12.52 7.00
CA MET A 329 21.76 -13.88 7.16
C MET A 329 22.40 -14.87 6.16
N ALA A 330 22.61 -14.45 4.91
CA ALA A 330 23.28 -15.30 3.92
C ALA A 330 24.75 -15.58 4.29
N GLN A 331 25.48 -14.58 4.79
CA GLN A 331 26.88 -14.74 5.22
C GLN A 331 27.03 -15.66 6.43
N GLU A 332 26.03 -15.67 7.32
CA GLU A 332 25.99 -16.56 8.49
C GLU A 332 25.49 -17.98 8.18
N GLY A 333 25.26 -18.31 6.89
CA GLY A 333 24.95 -19.67 6.45
C GLY A 333 23.50 -20.10 6.62
N TRP A 334 22.56 -19.16 6.83
CA TRP A 334 21.14 -19.47 6.90
C TRP A 334 20.62 -20.06 5.59
N ASN A 335 19.64 -20.96 5.70
CA ASN A 335 19.10 -21.63 4.51
C ASN A 335 18.34 -20.64 3.62
N ASN A 336 18.29 -20.94 2.31
CA ASN A 336 17.66 -20.03 1.36
C ASN A 336 16.17 -19.83 1.64
N ASP A 337 15.45 -20.84 2.14
CA ASP A 337 14.01 -20.76 2.38
C ASP A 337 13.64 -19.80 3.53
N GLU A 338 14.46 -19.76 4.59
CA GLU A 338 14.33 -18.85 5.74
C GLU A 338 14.66 -17.40 5.36
N ILE A 339 15.65 -17.22 4.50
CA ILE A 339 16.04 -15.91 3.93
C ILE A 339 14.97 -15.41 2.95
N ASP A 340 14.33 -16.33 2.23
CA ASP A 340 13.52 -16.01 1.07
C ASP A 340 12.23 -15.26 1.37
N GLN A 341 11.60 -15.52 2.52
CA GLN A 341 10.44 -14.73 2.96
C GLN A 341 10.81 -13.24 3.15
N LEU A 342 12.01 -12.97 3.67
CA LEU A 342 12.50 -11.61 3.89
C LEU A 342 12.74 -10.86 2.56
N ARG A 343 12.97 -11.55 1.43
CA ARG A 343 13.00 -10.92 0.08
C ARG A 343 11.66 -10.29 -0.31
N SER A 344 10.56 -10.82 0.22
CA SER A 344 9.20 -10.29 0.01
C SER A 344 8.83 -9.18 0.97
N ALA A 345 9.56 -9.05 2.09
CA ALA A 345 9.21 -8.16 3.19
C ALA A 345 9.05 -6.72 2.72
N SER A 346 8.01 -6.06 3.20
CA SER A 346 7.74 -4.66 2.91
C SER A 346 7.48 -3.92 4.19
N LEU A 347 7.41 -2.59 4.15
CA LEU A 347 7.10 -1.80 5.33
C LEU A 347 5.79 -2.24 6.01
N HIS A 348 4.76 -2.57 5.23
CA HIS A 348 3.49 -3.04 5.80
C HIS A 348 3.64 -4.35 6.56
N TRP A 349 4.66 -5.17 6.25
CA TRP A 349 4.94 -6.38 7.01
C TRP A 349 5.32 -6.06 8.45
N LEU A 350 6.13 -5.02 8.73
CA LEU A 350 6.50 -4.70 10.13
C LEU A 350 5.28 -4.46 11.03
N ARG A 351 4.27 -3.78 10.50
CA ARG A 351 2.99 -3.58 11.21
C ARG A 351 2.28 -4.92 11.46
N HIS A 352 2.25 -5.81 10.48
CA HIS A 352 1.66 -7.14 10.65
C HIS A 352 2.48 -8.00 11.60
N THR A 353 3.81 -8.05 11.45
CA THR A 353 4.75 -8.73 12.34
C THR A 353 4.51 -8.33 13.78
N SER A 354 4.54 -7.03 14.10
CA SER A 354 4.33 -6.59 15.47
C SER A 354 2.94 -6.99 15.98
N ALA A 355 1.89 -6.80 15.19
CA ALA A 355 0.54 -7.18 15.61
C ALA A 355 0.37 -8.69 15.83
N THR A 356 0.99 -9.52 14.98
CA THR A 356 1.01 -10.98 15.12
C THR A 356 1.75 -11.41 16.38
N PHE A 357 2.89 -10.78 16.71
CA PHE A 357 3.67 -11.13 17.90
C PHE A 357 2.96 -10.68 19.19
N ASP A 358 2.25 -9.56 19.13
CA ASP A 358 1.53 -9.00 20.27
C ASP A 358 0.18 -9.68 20.52
N ALA A 359 -0.49 -10.21 19.49
CA ALA A 359 -1.83 -10.77 19.61
C ALA A 359 -1.99 -11.85 20.70
N PRO A 360 -1.07 -12.82 20.89
CA PRO A 360 -1.16 -13.79 21.97
C PRO A 360 -1.13 -13.20 23.39
N HIS A 361 -0.66 -11.97 23.55
CA HIS A 361 -0.41 -11.32 24.85
C HIS A 361 -1.31 -10.11 25.11
N ARG A 362 -2.23 -9.79 24.19
CA ARG A 362 -3.02 -8.56 24.21
C ARG A 362 -4.49 -8.87 24.12
N ASP A 363 -5.31 -8.13 24.88
CA ASP A 363 -6.75 -8.11 24.65
C ASP A 363 -7.05 -7.64 23.21
N MET A 364 -8.01 -8.30 22.58
CA MET A 364 -8.34 -8.08 21.18
C MET A 364 -8.85 -6.65 20.92
N LYS A 365 -9.60 -6.05 21.85
CA LYS A 365 -10.09 -4.67 21.73
C LYS A 365 -8.93 -3.69 21.88
N ASP A 366 -8.01 -3.95 22.80
CA ASP A 366 -6.84 -3.10 22.99
C ASP A 366 -5.92 -3.13 21.76
N LEU A 367 -5.66 -4.31 21.20
CA LEU A 367 -4.90 -4.42 19.96
C LEU A 367 -5.64 -3.79 18.77
N GLN A 368 -6.97 -3.93 18.69
CA GLN A 368 -7.78 -3.23 17.67
C GLN A 368 -7.67 -1.71 17.79
N ALA A 369 -7.74 -1.17 19.02
CA ALA A 369 -7.63 0.25 19.31
C ALA A 369 -6.27 0.80 18.88
N ASP A 370 -5.17 0.14 19.27
CA ASP A 370 -3.81 0.54 18.92
C ASP A 370 -3.52 0.39 17.41
N LEU A 371 -4.04 -0.66 16.77
CA LEU A 371 -4.01 -0.79 15.30
C LEU A 371 -4.90 0.24 14.61
N ARG A 372 -5.88 0.80 15.30
CA ARG A 372 -6.88 1.73 14.75
C ARG A 372 -7.63 1.08 13.59
N HIS A 373 -8.12 -0.13 13.82
CA HIS A 373 -8.99 -0.83 12.89
C HIS A 373 -10.45 -0.43 13.13
N ASN A 374 -11.18 -0.12 12.05
CA ASN A 374 -12.60 0.28 12.15
C ASN A 374 -13.52 -0.88 12.57
N SER A 375 -13.07 -2.14 12.40
CA SER A 375 -13.85 -3.32 12.74
C SER A 375 -13.00 -4.29 13.55
N LEU A 376 -13.57 -4.78 14.66
CA LEU A 376 -12.99 -5.84 15.48
C LEU A 376 -12.78 -7.13 14.66
N SER A 377 -13.70 -7.45 13.75
CA SER A 377 -13.60 -8.63 12.89
C SER A 377 -12.35 -8.61 12.01
N THR A 378 -11.86 -7.43 11.61
CA THR A 378 -10.60 -7.32 10.87
C THR A 378 -9.42 -7.74 11.73
N THR A 379 -9.36 -7.29 12.99
CA THR A 379 -8.29 -7.67 13.92
C THR A 379 -8.36 -9.17 14.25
N GLN A 380 -9.55 -9.66 14.59
CA GLN A 380 -9.80 -11.06 14.93
C GLN A 380 -9.37 -12.00 13.79
N ASN A 381 -9.92 -11.76 12.59
CA ASN A 381 -9.68 -12.64 11.45
C ASN A 381 -8.22 -12.63 10.97
N THR A 382 -7.48 -11.57 11.28
CA THR A 382 -6.10 -11.40 10.79
C THR A 382 -5.06 -11.93 11.78
N TYR A 383 -5.27 -11.76 13.10
CA TYR A 383 -4.21 -12.01 14.10
C TYR A 383 -4.58 -13.02 15.19
N TYR A 384 -5.86 -13.33 15.37
CA TYR A 384 -6.33 -14.24 16.44
C TYR A 384 -6.85 -15.58 15.91
N ASN A 385 -6.91 -15.76 14.58
CA ASN A 385 -7.30 -17.04 13.98
C ASN A 385 -6.14 -18.05 14.03
N SER A 386 -5.93 -18.65 15.21
CA SER A 386 -5.00 -19.77 15.43
C SER A 386 -5.52 -21.11 14.87
N LEU A 387 -6.71 -21.12 14.28
CA LEU A 387 -7.39 -22.36 13.87
C LEU A 387 -6.61 -23.13 12.80
N ASP A 388 -5.92 -22.45 11.88
CA ASP A 388 -5.15 -23.12 10.83
C ASP A 388 -3.83 -23.70 11.35
N GLU A 389 -3.13 -22.98 12.24
CA GLU A 389 -1.94 -23.52 12.92
C GLU A 389 -2.28 -24.70 13.82
N GLN A 390 -3.37 -24.61 14.59
CA GLN A 390 -3.86 -25.72 15.42
C GLN A 390 -4.27 -26.92 14.58
N ARG A 391 -4.96 -26.70 13.44
CA ARG A 391 -5.34 -27.75 12.50
C ARG A 391 -4.11 -28.40 11.85
N ALA A 392 -3.14 -27.61 11.40
CA ALA A 392 -1.88 -28.13 10.86
C ALA A 392 -1.10 -28.92 11.91
N HIS A 393 -0.99 -28.41 13.14
CA HIS A 393 -0.33 -29.08 14.25
C HIS A 393 -1.02 -30.41 14.61
N SER A 394 -2.36 -30.45 14.61
CA SER A 394 -3.12 -31.67 14.93
C SER A 394 -2.85 -32.84 13.97
N VAL A 395 -2.43 -32.55 12.73
CA VAL A 395 -2.12 -33.59 11.72
C VAL A 395 -0.61 -33.86 11.63
N LYS A 396 0.25 -32.90 12.01
CA LYS A 396 1.71 -32.99 11.89
C LYS A 396 2.33 -34.25 12.50
N GLY A 397 1.75 -34.77 13.59
CA GLY A 397 2.23 -35.97 14.28
C GLY A 397 1.63 -37.29 13.79
N LEU A 398 0.64 -37.26 12.90
CA LEU A 398 -0.03 -38.47 12.41
C LEU A 398 0.84 -39.17 11.35
N LYS A 399 1.15 -40.44 11.57
CA LYS A 399 1.87 -41.27 10.59
C LYS A 399 0.90 -41.78 9.52
N ILE A 400 1.34 -41.78 8.26
CA ILE A 400 0.54 -42.25 7.10
C ILE A 400 0.48 -43.78 7.02
N LYS A 401 1.51 -44.46 7.53
CA LYS A 401 1.51 -45.91 7.75
C LYS A 401 1.97 -46.18 9.17
N ASN A 402 1.29 -47.09 9.86
CA ASN A 402 1.63 -47.52 11.22
C ASN A 402 2.99 -48.21 11.25
#